data_AF-A0A356M707-F1
#
_entry.id   AF-A0A356M707-F1
#
_cell.length_a   1.000
_cell.length_b   1.000
_cell.length_c   1.000
_cell.angle_alpha   90.00
_cell.angle_beta   90.00
_cell.angle_gamma   90.00
#
_symmetry.space_group_name_H-M   'P 1'
#
loop_
_entity.id
_entity.type
_entity.pdbx_description
1 polymer ?
#
loop_
_entity_poly.entity_id
_entity_poly.type
_entity_poly.pdbx_seq_one_letter_code
_entity_poly.pdbx_strand_id
1 'polypeptide(L)' 'EEIGTYNPLVNPPEIKIDAEAARKWMSNGALPTDTVRALLRKSGALE' A
#
# COMPACT_ATOMS: atom_id res chain seq x y z
N GLU A 1 6.00 -6.16 10.21
CA GLU A 1 4.71 -6.62 9.65
C GLU A 1 4.66 -6.15 8.21
N GLU A 2 4.57 -7.06 7.25
CA GLU A 2 4.42 -6.70 5.83
C GLU A 2 2.93 -6.47 5.57
N ILE A 3 2.55 -5.26 5.13
CA ILE A 3 1.15 -4.92 4.81
C ILE A 3 0.82 -5.16 3.34
N GLY A 4 1.78 -5.63 2.54
CA GLY A 4 1.60 -5.88 1.12
C GLY A 4 2.90 -5.92 0.33
N THR A 5 2.77 -6.25 -0.95
CA THR A 5 3.85 -6.38 -1.92
C THR A 5 3.56 -5.56 -3.17
N TYR A 6 4.58 -4.87 -3.67
CA TYR A 6 4.55 -4.18 -4.96
C TYR A 6 5.55 -4.83 -5.91
N ASN A 7 5.06 -5.35 -7.03
CA ASN A 7 5.90 -5.91 -8.08
C ASN A 7 5.83 -5.07 -9.37
N PRO A 8 6.81 -4.19 -9.61
CA PRO A 8 6.89 -3.39 -10.84
C PRO A 8 7.43 -4.16 -12.05
N LEU A 9 7.96 -5.38 -11.87
CA LEU A 9 8.60 -6.14 -12.96
C LEU A 9 7.58 -6.82 -13.89
N VAL A 10 6.31 -6.86 -13.50
CA VAL A 10 5.21 -7.41 -14.30
C VAL A 10 4.42 -6.28 -14.95
N ASN A 11 3.95 -6.51 -16.19
CA ASN A 11 3.06 -5.59 -16.91
C ASN A 11 1.72 -6.29 -17.12
N PRO A 12 0.62 -5.83 -16.47
CA PRO A 12 0.51 -4.66 -15.59
C PRO A 12 1.17 -4.88 -14.20
N PRO A 13 1.63 -3.81 -13.53
CA PRO A 13 2.28 -3.90 -12.22
C PRO A 13 1.34 -4.52 -11.19
N GLU A 14 1.82 -5.53 -10.48
CA GLU A 14 1.04 -6.23 -9.46
C GLU A 14 1.19 -5.50 -8.12
N ILE A 15 0.07 -5.03 -7.59
CA ILE A 15 0.00 -4.38 -6.28
C ILE A 15 -0.94 -5.24 -5.43
N LYS A 16 -0.39 -5.85 -4.38
CA LYS A 16 -1.15 -6.60 -3.38
C LYS A 16 -0.97 -5.90 -2.05
N ILE A 17 -1.91 -5.06 -1.64
CA ILE A 17 -1.87 -4.41 -0.33
C ILE A 17 -3.10 -4.82 0.46
N ASP A 18 -2.87 -5.19 1.71
CA ASP A 18 -3.90 -5.54 2.66
C ASP A 18 -4.47 -4.25 3.28
N ALA A 19 -5.67 -3.87 2.84
CA ALA A 19 -6.28 -2.61 3.24
C ALA A 19 -6.54 -2.53 4.75
N GLU A 20 -6.80 -3.66 5.40
CA GLU A 20 -7.04 -3.73 6.84
C GLU A 20 -5.77 -3.46 7.65
N ALA A 21 -4.66 -4.09 7.25
CA ALA A 21 -3.35 -3.85 7.85
C ALA A 21 -2.83 -2.43 7.58
N ALA A 22 -3.05 -1.91 6.37
CA ALA A 22 -2.71 -0.53 6.02
C ALA A 22 -3.50 0.50 6.85
N ARG A 23 -4.81 0.27 7.07
CA ARG A 23 -5.63 1.11 7.96
C ARG A 23 -5.13 1.05 9.40
N LYS A 24 -4.76 -0.13 9.90
CA LYS A 24 -4.19 -0.29 11.25
C LYS A 24 -2.88 0.48 11.40
N TRP A 25 -2.01 0.43 10.40
CA TRP A 25 -0.76 1.21 10.39
C TRP A 25 -1.02 2.72 10.38
N MET A 26 -1.91 3.21 9.52
CA MET A 26 -2.31 4.62 9.50
C MET A 26 -2.90 5.04 10.85
N SER A 27 -3.74 4.19 11.47
CA SER A 27 -4.32 4.44 12.79
C SER A 27 -3.29 4.46 13.92
N ASN A 28 -2.18 3.72 13.77
CA ASN A 28 -1.05 3.75 14.69
C ASN A 28 -0.12 4.96 14.48
N GLY A 29 -0.41 5.83 13.50
CA GLY A 29 0.39 7.01 13.17
C GLY A 29 1.53 6.74 12.19
N ALA A 30 1.46 5.66 11.41
CA ALA A 30 2.43 5.42 10.34
C ALA A 30 2.32 6.51 9.26
N LEU A 31 3.45 7.15 8.93
CA LEU A 31 3.53 8.14 7.88
C LEU A 31 4.05 7.47 6.60
N PRO A 32 3.21 7.23 5.57
CA PRO A 32 3.68 6.64 4.32
C PRO A 32 4.53 7.67 3.55
N THR A 33 5.56 7.18 2.86
CA THR A 33 6.32 7.98 1.89
C THR A 33 5.51 8.22 0.62
N ASP A 34 5.89 9.21 -0.20
CA ASP A 34 5.15 9.60 -1.42
C ASP A 34 4.84 8.41 -2.35
N THR A 35 5.83 7.54 -2.58
CA THR A 35 5.67 6.34 -3.41
C THR A 35 4.70 5.35 -2.77
N VAL A 36 4.80 5.11 -1.46
CA VAL A 36 3.90 4.20 -0.74
C VAL A 36 2.46 4.75 -0.75
N ARG A 37 2.29 6.06 -0.65
CA ARG A 37 0.98 6.73 -0.75
C ARG A 37 0.36 6.56 -2.14
N ALA A 38 1.17 6.67 -3.20
CA ALA A 38 0.74 6.40 -4.57
C ALA A 38 0.36 4.92 -4.78
N LEU A 39 1.11 3.98 -4.19
CA LEU A 39 0.82 2.55 -4.26
C LEU A 39 -0.45 2.17 -3.49
N LEU A 40 -0.62 2.71 -2.27
CA LEU A 40 -1.82 2.54 -1.45
C LEU A 40 -3.08 3.05 -2.18
N ARG A 41 -2.97 4.22 -2.83
CA ARG A 41 -4.03 4.77 -3.70
C ARG A 41 -4.32 3.89 -4.90
N LYS A 42 -3.29 3.42 -5.62
CA LYS A 42 -3.45 2.50 -6.75
C LYS A 42 -4.08 1.16 -6.33
N SER A 43 -3.82 0.72 -5.11
CA SER A 43 -4.38 -0.51 -4.55
C SER A 43 -5.81 -0.35 -3.99
N GLY A 44 -6.35 0.87 -3.91
CA GLY A 44 -7.65 1.15 -3.29
C GLY A 44 -7.66 1.09 -1.75
N ALA A 45 -6.48 1.01 -1.12
CA ALA A 45 -6.35 0.98 0.34
C ALA A 45 -6.45 2.39 0.97
N LEU A 46 -6.30 3.45 0.15
CA LEU A 46 -6.37 4.85 0.55
C LEU A 46 -7.12 5.66 -0.53
N GLU A 47 -8.14 6.42 -0.15
CA GLU A 47 -8.76 7.47 -0.99
C GLU A 47 -8.01 8.81 -0.81
#